data_AF-A0A4Q2XWH2-F1
#
_entry.id   AF-A0A4Q2XWH2-F1
#
_cell.length_a   1.000
_cell.length_b   1.000
_cell.length_c   1.000
_cell.angle_alpha   90.00
_cell.angle_beta   90.00
_cell.angle_gamma   90.00
#
_symmetry.space_group_name_H-M   'P 1'
#
loop_
_entity.id
_entity.type
_entity.pdbx_description
1 polymer ?
#
loop_
_entity_poly.entity_id
_entity_poly.type
_entity_poly.pdbx_seq_one_letter_code
_entity_poly.pdbx_strand_id
1 'polypeptide(L)'
;MLTDLSALAFTIPARDALGREHVEGKLVAAEEALQFFWRFRERTFKRSGGDMNMIPIPYASVESVSVRATLLWFNPRLLLKLSDPRPLQEVPGTEVGGATLMLSGRDAVREARALIKLVEFRQADAEAQARISRLSELEKERGL
;
A
#
# COMPACT_ATOMS: atom_id res chain seq x y z
N MET A 1 -3.16 22.98 -8.24
CA MET A 1 -2.57 21.63 -8.24
C MET A 1 -3.48 20.75 -7.40
N LEU A 2 -4.23 19.84 -8.02
CA LEU A 2 -5.07 18.89 -7.29
C LEU A 2 -4.13 17.78 -6.78
N THR A 3 -3.68 17.89 -5.53
CA THR A 3 -3.09 16.77 -4.79
C THR A 3 -4.21 15.77 -4.50
N ASP A 4 -4.63 15.02 -5.51
CA ASP A 4 -5.53 13.87 -5.34
C ASP A 4 -4.73 12.71 -4.74
N LEU A 5 -4.38 12.86 -3.46
CA LEU A 5 -3.86 11.75 -2.67
C LEU A 5 -5.03 10.80 -2.42
N SER A 6 -5.14 9.77 -3.25
CA SER A 6 -6.05 8.67 -2.95
C SER A 6 -5.49 7.91 -1.75
N ALA A 7 -6.29 7.87 -0.69
CA ALA A 7 -5.84 7.45 0.60
C ALA A 7 -6.88 6.48 1.19
N LEU A 8 -6.46 5.24 1.44
CA LEU A 8 -7.37 4.14 1.78
C LEU A 8 -7.05 3.61 3.18
N ALA A 9 -8.01 3.71 4.10
CA ALA A 9 -7.87 3.19 5.45
C ALA A 9 -8.02 1.66 5.47
N PHE A 10 -7.25 1.01 6.33
CA PHE A 10 -7.31 -0.43 6.51
C PHE A 10 -7.03 -0.86 7.95
N THR A 11 -7.33 -2.13 8.23
CA THR A 11 -6.91 -2.85 9.43
C THR A 11 -6.31 -4.20 9.05
N ILE A 12 -5.41 -4.71 9.89
CA ILE A 12 -4.96 -6.10 9.87
C ILE A 12 -5.36 -6.69 11.24
N PRO A 13 -6.24 -7.71 11.25
CA PRO A 13 -6.70 -8.29 12.51
C PRO A 13 -5.53 -8.97 13.23
N ALA A 14 -5.52 -8.84 14.55
CA ALA A 14 -4.56 -9.52 15.40
C ALA A 14 -4.61 -11.04 15.19
N ARG A 15 -3.44 -11.68 15.15
CA ARG A 15 -3.30 -13.15 15.13
C ARG A 15 -3.13 -13.74 16.52
N ASP A 16 -2.69 -12.92 17.50
CA ASP A 16 -2.52 -13.34 18.88
C ASP A 16 -3.86 -13.41 19.63
N ALA A 17 -3.97 -14.35 20.58
CA ALA A 17 -5.18 -14.57 21.37
C ALA A 17 -5.57 -13.35 22.24
N LEU A 18 -4.60 -12.48 22.56
CA LEU A 18 -4.82 -11.28 23.37
C LEU A 18 -5.18 -10.06 22.52
N GLY A 19 -5.17 -10.20 21.19
CA GLY A 19 -5.50 -9.17 20.22
C GLY A 19 -4.58 -7.95 20.24
N ARG A 20 -3.33 -8.12 20.68
CA ARG A 20 -2.31 -7.06 20.81
C ARG A 20 -1.74 -6.64 19.46
N GLU A 21 -1.70 -7.55 18.50
CA GLU A 21 -1.12 -7.32 17.17
C GLU A 21 -2.15 -6.80 16.17
N HIS A 22 -3.22 -6.15 16.65
CA HIS A 22 -4.18 -5.54 15.76
C HIS A 22 -3.55 -4.29 15.17
N VAL A 23 -3.46 -4.20 13.85
CA VAL A 23 -2.89 -3.05 13.15
C VAL A 23 -4.01 -2.23 12.53
N GLU A 24 -3.89 -0.92 12.61
CA GLU A 24 -4.66 0.02 11.80
C GLU A 24 -3.70 0.88 10.99
N GLY A 25 -4.14 1.31 9.81
CA GLY A 25 -3.26 2.00 8.90
C GLY A 25 -3.96 2.65 7.72
N LYS A 26 -3.15 3.24 6.85
CA LYS A 26 -3.58 3.92 5.64
C LYS A 26 -2.59 3.68 4.51
N LEU A 27 -3.10 3.33 3.34
CA LEU A 27 -2.33 3.37 2.10
C LEU A 27 -2.53 4.71 1.44
N VAL A 28 -1.44 5.36 1.03
CA VAL A 28 -1.49 6.63 0.29
C VAL A 28 -0.68 6.47 -0.99
N ALA A 29 -1.33 6.63 -2.14
CA ALA A 29 -0.64 6.67 -3.42
C ALA A 29 -0.03 8.07 -3.61
N ALA A 30 1.16 8.28 -3.06
CA ALA A 30 1.91 9.51 -3.23
C ALA A 30 2.56 9.58 -4.61
N GLU A 31 3.30 10.65 -4.90
CA GLU A 31 3.90 10.82 -6.22
C GLU A 31 5.05 9.83 -6.49
N GLU A 32 5.97 9.69 -5.53
CA GLU A 32 7.19 8.91 -5.71
C GLU A 32 7.03 7.43 -5.32
N ALA A 33 6.15 7.13 -4.36
CA ALA A 33 5.98 5.80 -3.81
C ALA A 33 4.58 5.58 -3.22
N LEU A 34 4.18 4.32 -3.12
CA LEU A 34 3.03 3.93 -2.31
C LEU A 34 3.45 3.99 -0.84
N GLN A 35 2.85 4.89 -0.06
CA GLN A 35 3.16 5.03 1.36
C GLN A 35 2.23 4.13 2.18
N PHE A 36 2.83 3.22 2.96
CA PHE A 36 2.15 2.32 3.87
C PHE A 36 2.29 2.85 5.30
N PHE A 37 1.26 3.52 5.79
CA PHE A 37 1.19 3.99 7.17
C PHE A 37 0.54 2.93 8.05
N TRP A 38 1.14 2.64 9.21
CA TRP A 38 0.58 1.68 10.15
C TRP A 38 0.98 1.95 11.59
N ARG A 39 0.13 1.50 12.51
CA ARG A 39 0.41 1.43 13.94
C ARG A 39 -0.39 0.30 14.60
N PHE A 40 0.02 -0.09 15.79
CA PHE A 40 -0.81 -0.93 16.64
C PHE A 40 -2.06 -0.15 17.06
N ARG A 41 -3.23 -0.76 16.89
CA ARG A 41 -4.50 -0.22 17.34
C ARG A 41 -4.53 -0.18 18.86
N GLU A 42 -4.81 0.99 19.43
CA GLU A 42 -4.87 1.17 20.87
C GLU A 42 -5.95 0.27 21.49
N ARG A 43 -5.56 -0.44 22.56
CA ARG A 43 -6.50 -0.92 23.57
C ARG A 43 -6.23 -0.12 24.84
N THR A 44 -7.29 0.30 25.50
CA THR A 44 -7.40 1.18 26.69
C THR A 44 -6.57 0.79 27.93
N PHE A 45 -5.61 -0.13 27.83
CA PHE A 45 -4.76 -0.63 28.91
C PHE A 45 -3.25 -0.49 28.69
N LYS A 46 -2.78 0.05 27.55
CA LYS A 46 -1.36 0.43 27.39
C LYS A 46 -1.22 1.90 27.02
N ARG A 47 -0.55 2.62 27.91
CA ARG A 47 -0.30 4.07 27.91
C ARG A 47 0.87 4.41 26.98
N SER A 48 0.65 4.32 25.68
CA SER A 48 1.44 4.99 24.63
C SER A 48 0.84 4.57 23.28
N GLY A 49 0.05 5.44 22.66
CA GLY A 49 -0.24 5.32 21.23
C GLY A 49 1.10 5.26 20.51
N GLY A 50 1.38 4.13 19.86
CA GLY A 50 2.64 3.97 19.14
C GLY A 50 2.74 4.99 18.01
N ASP A 51 3.95 5.46 17.74
CA ASP A 51 4.22 6.33 16.60
C ASP A 51 3.69 5.67 15.32
N MET A 52 3.09 6.49 14.45
CA MET A 52 2.66 6.03 13.13
C MET A 52 3.91 5.73 12.31
N ASN A 53 4.13 4.46 11.98
CA ASN A 53 5.23 4.05 11.12
C ASN A 53 4.84 4.29 9.66
N MET A 54 5.79 4.76 8.86
CA MET A 54 5.62 4.96 7.42
C MET A 54 6.66 4.14 6.68
N ILE A 55 6.19 3.26 5.80
CA ILE A 55 7.04 2.44 4.92
C ILE A 55 6.81 2.94 3.49
N PRO A 56 7.82 3.51 2.82
CA PRO A 56 7.73 3.82 1.40
C PRO A 56 7.90 2.55 0.57
N ILE A 57 6.95 2.26 -0.31
CA ILE A 57 6.97 1.11 -1.21
C ILE A 57 7.15 1.64 -2.64
N PRO A 58 8.33 1.43 -3.27
CA PRO A 58 8.56 1.85 -4.65
C PRO A 58 7.52 1.23 -5.60
N TYR A 59 7.00 2.01 -6.54
CA TYR A 59 6.00 1.52 -7.49
C TYR A 59 6.48 0.32 -8.33
N ALA A 60 7.78 0.25 -8.62
CA ALA A 60 8.42 -0.88 -9.29
C ALA A 60 8.41 -2.18 -8.46
N SER A 61 8.25 -2.09 -7.14
CA SER A 61 8.16 -3.27 -6.25
C SER A 61 6.73 -3.79 -6.08
N VAL A 62 5.72 -3.03 -6.52
CA VAL A 62 4.31 -3.43 -6.44
C VAL A 62 4.00 -4.34 -7.62
N GLU A 63 3.66 -5.61 -7.37
CA GLU A 63 3.28 -6.54 -8.45
C GLU A 63 1.83 -6.37 -8.86
N SER A 64 0.93 -6.27 -7.88
CA SER A 64 -0.47 -5.98 -8.13
C SER A 64 -1.18 -5.48 -6.87
N VAL A 65 -2.21 -4.66 -7.09
CA VAL A 65 -3.15 -4.23 -6.06
C VAL A 65 -4.54 -4.61 -6.53
N SER A 66 -5.27 -5.40 -5.74
CA SER A 66 -6.62 -5.83 -6.12
C SER A 66 -7.59 -5.75 -4.95
N VAL A 67 -8.84 -5.39 -5.24
CA VAL A 67 -9.92 -5.39 -4.26
C VAL A 67 -10.77 -6.65 -4.42
N ARG A 68 -10.94 -7.40 -3.33
CA ARG A 68 -11.90 -8.50 -3.24
C ARG A 68 -13.10 -8.05 -2.43
N ALA A 69 -14.21 -7.80 -3.12
CA ALA A 69 -15.51 -7.69 -2.50
C ALA A 69 -16.04 -9.09 -2.25
N THR A 70 -16.25 -9.46 -0.98
CA THR A 70 -16.84 -10.76 -0.65
C THR A 70 -18.35 -10.61 -0.55
N LEU A 71 -19.10 -11.27 -1.44
CA LEU A 71 -20.56 -11.16 -1.57
C LEU A 71 -21.35 -11.43 -0.28
N LEU A 72 -20.75 -12.10 0.71
CA LEU A 72 -21.40 -12.54 1.96
C LEU A 72 -20.72 -12.00 3.24
N TRP A 73 -19.61 -11.27 3.13
CA TRP A 73 -18.89 -10.71 4.29
C TRP A 73 -18.81 -9.19 4.18
N PHE A 74 -19.26 -8.50 5.22
CA PHE A 74 -19.39 -7.04 5.32
C PHE A 74 -18.06 -6.24 5.22
N ASN A 75 -16.90 -6.90 5.07
CA ASN A 75 -15.59 -6.24 5.07
C ASN A 75 -14.83 -6.54 3.76
N PRO A 76 -14.82 -5.62 2.78
CA PRO A 76 -14.01 -5.77 1.57
C PRO A 76 -12.52 -5.82 1.92
N ARG A 77 -11.74 -6.55 1.11
CA ARG A 77 -10.29 -6.72 1.34
C ARG A 77 -9.49 -6.16 0.17
N LEU A 78 -8.37 -5.51 0.47
CA LEU A 78 -7.35 -5.18 -0.51
C LEU A 78 -6.22 -6.20 -0.41
N LEU A 79 -5.81 -6.76 -1.54
CA LEU A 79 -4.62 -7.59 -1.65
C LEU A 79 -3.53 -6.74 -2.30
N LEU A 80 -2.47 -6.49 -1.53
CA LEU A 80 -1.24 -5.85 -2.00
C LEU A 80 -0.19 -6.95 -2.19
N LYS A 81 0.29 -7.13 -3.43
CA LYS A 81 1.39 -8.05 -3.73
C LYS A 81 2.65 -7.26 -4.07
N LEU A 82 3.78 -7.68 -3.50
CA LEU A 82 5.08 -7.08 -3.69
C LEU A 82 6.07 -8.12 -4.23
N SER A 83 6.92 -7.69 -5.17
CA SER A 83 8.01 -8.52 -5.70
C SER A 83 9.14 -8.69 -4.68
N ASP A 84 9.28 -7.72 -3.79
CA ASP A 84 10.15 -7.77 -2.63
C ASP A 84 9.32 -7.64 -1.34
N PRO A 85 9.27 -8.68 -0.49
CA PRO A 85 8.49 -8.63 0.75
C PRO A 85 9.17 -7.86 1.88
N ARG A 86 10.46 -7.51 1.75
CA ARG A 86 11.24 -6.83 2.80
C ARG A 86 10.56 -5.60 3.40
N PRO A 87 9.92 -4.70 2.63
CA PRO A 87 9.28 -3.51 3.20
C PRO A 87 8.22 -3.82 4.26
N LEU A 88 7.55 -4.98 4.19
CA LEU A 88 6.43 -5.32 5.08
C LEU A 88 6.78 -6.33 6.18
N GLN A 89 8.06 -6.71 6.33
CA GLN A 89 8.49 -7.75 7.28
C GLN A 89 8.22 -7.39 8.75
N GLU A 90 8.24 -6.10 9.08
CA GLU A 90 8.02 -5.62 10.44
C GLU A 90 6.53 -5.43 10.78
N VAL A 91 5.65 -5.53 9.78
CA VAL A 91 4.21 -5.31 9.96
C VAL A 91 3.55 -6.62 10.40
N PRO A 92 2.94 -6.69 11.60
CA PRO A 92 2.27 -7.91 12.05
C PRO A 92 1.13 -8.34 11.11
N GLY A 93 1.05 -9.64 10.86
CA GLY A 93 -0.03 -10.24 10.08
C GLY A 93 0.10 -10.11 8.56
N THR A 94 1.20 -9.56 8.05
CA THR A 94 1.56 -9.64 6.62
C THR A 94 2.13 -11.02 6.27
N GLU A 95 2.16 -11.33 4.97
CA GLU A 95 2.61 -12.63 4.46
C GLU A 95 3.81 -12.45 3.53
N VAL A 96 4.53 -13.54 3.26
CA VAL A 96 5.61 -13.51 2.26
C VAL A 96 5.00 -13.14 0.91
N GLY A 97 5.46 -12.04 0.34
CA GLY A 97 5.03 -11.51 -0.95
C GLY A 97 3.89 -10.47 -0.88
N GLY A 98 3.42 -10.07 0.31
CA GLY A 98 2.42 -9.00 0.38
C GLY A 98 1.59 -8.88 1.67
N ALA A 99 0.44 -8.23 1.55
CA ALA A 99 -0.49 -8.04 2.65
C ALA A 99 -1.96 -8.16 2.21
N THR A 100 -2.77 -8.74 3.09
CA THR A 100 -4.24 -8.71 2.99
C THR A 100 -4.78 -7.70 3.98
N LEU A 101 -5.33 -6.61 3.46
CA LEU A 101 -5.79 -5.47 4.25
C LEU A 101 -7.31 -5.46 4.32
N MET A 102 -7.87 -5.48 5.53
CA MET A 102 -9.31 -5.36 5.73
C MET A 102 -9.70 -3.90 5.64
N LEU A 103 -10.53 -3.56 4.66
CA LEU A 103 -11.00 -2.21 4.45
C LEU A 103 -12.23 -1.95 5.32
N SER A 104 -12.35 -0.70 5.78
CA SER A 104 -13.46 -0.24 6.61
C SER A 104 -14.13 0.98 5.98
N GLY A 105 -15.44 1.12 6.19
CA GLY A 105 -16.21 2.28 5.73
C GLY A 105 -17.13 1.95 4.55
N ARG A 106 -18.18 2.75 4.42
CA ARG A 106 -19.26 2.54 3.44
C ARG A 106 -18.76 2.63 2.00
N ASP A 107 -17.77 3.47 1.75
CA ASP A 107 -17.23 3.75 0.41
C ASP A 107 -15.91 3.02 0.11
N ALA A 108 -15.50 2.08 0.98
CA ALA A 108 -14.21 1.40 0.92
C ALA A 108 -13.88 0.79 -0.46
N VAL A 109 -14.87 0.20 -1.15
CA VAL A 109 -14.66 -0.38 -2.49
C VAL A 109 -14.41 0.70 -3.55
N ARG A 110 -15.13 1.83 -3.47
CA ARG A 110 -14.95 2.95 -4.39
C ARG A 110 -13.59 3.59 -4.19
N GLU A 111 -13.20 3.84 -2.94
CA GLU A 111 -11.89 4.37 -2.58
C GLU A 111 -10.76 3.41 -2.99
N ALA A 112 -10.92 2.10 -2.76
CA ALA A 112 -9.95 1.11 -3.20
C ALA A 112 -9.77 1.10 -4.71
N ARG A 113 -10.85 1.21 -5.49
CA ARG A 113 -10.78 1.31 -6.96
C ARG A 113 -10.07 2.58 -7.41
N ALA A 114 -10.30 3.71 -6.73
CA ALA A 114 -9.58 4.95 -7.04
C ALA A 114 -8.08 4.82 -6.73
N LEU A 115 -7.73 4.23 -5.59
CA LEU A 115 -6.34 3.94 -5.23
C LEU A 115 -5.67 3.04 -6.26
N ILE A 116 -6.30 1.94 -6.65
CA ILE A 116 -5.77 0.99 -7.64
C ILE A 116 -5.45 1.70 -8.95
N LYS A 117 -6.40 2.49 -9.49
CA LYS A 117 -6.18 3.25 -10.74
C LYS A 117 -5.00 4.22 -10.62
N LEU A 118 -4.86 4.89 -9.48
CA LEU A 118 -3.76 5.82 -9.27
C LEU A 118 -2.41 5.09 -9.15
N VAL A 119 -2.37 3.93 -8.48
CA VAL A 119 -1.18 3.07 -8.43
C VAL A 119 -0.79 2.60 -9.82
N GLU A 120 -1.73 2.08 -10.61
CA GLU A 120 -1.49 1.65 -12.00
C GLU A 120 -0.94 2.80 -12.86
N PHE A 121 -1.52 3.99 -12.74
CA PHE A 121 -1.04 5.19 -13.42
C PHE A 121 0.41 5.52 -13.02
N ARG A 122 0.73 5.53 -11.72
CA ARG A 122 2.08 5.83 -11.23
C ARG A 122 3.11 4.79 -11.66
N GLN A 123 2.72 3.52 -11.75
CA GLN A 123 3.58 2.46 -12.28
C GLN A 123 3.91 2.68 -13.76
N ALA A 124 2.90 2.98 -14.57
CA ALA A 124 3.08 3.25 -15.99
C ALA A 124 3.94 4.50 -16.24
N ASP A 125 3.74 5.55 -15.44
CA ASP A 125 4.54 6.77 -15.51
C ASP A 125 6.02 6.51 -15.16
N ALA A 126 6.28 5.78 -14.06
CA ALA A 126 7.63 5.40 -13.67
C ALA A 126 8.34 4.54 -14.73
N GLU A 127 7.62 3.61 -15.36
CA GLU A 127 8.17 2.78 -16.45
C GLU A 127 8.50 3.64 -17.69
N ALA A 128 7.62 4.57 -18.06
CA ALA A 128 7.84 5.48 -19.18
C ALA A 128 9.07 6.37 -18.95
N GLN A 129 9.21 6.95 -17.75
CA GLN A 129 10.37 7.76 -17.38
C GLN A 129 11.67 6.95 -17.41
N ALA A 130 11.66 5.72 -16.91
CA ALA A 130 12.82 4.83 -16.96
C ALA A 130 13.21 4.49 -18.40
N ARG A 131 12.23 4.32 -19.30
CA ARG A 131 12.47 4.07 -20.73
C ARG A 131 13.06 5.28 -21.43
N ILE A 132 12.54 6.48 -21.17
CA ILE A 132 13.07 7.73 -21.73
C ILE A 132 14.52 7.93 -21.28
N SER A 133 14.80 7.72 -20.00
CA SER A 133 16.14 7.86 -19.43
C SER A 133 17.14 6.92 -20.12
N ARG A 134 16.79 5.63 -20.28
CA ARG A 134 17.64 4.67 -20.99
C ARG A 134 17.88 5.05 -22.46
N LEU A 135 16.88 5.57 -23.15
CA LEU A 135 17.04 6.00 -24.55
C LEU A 135 18.02 7.19 -24.63
N SER A 136 17.87 8.18 -23.76
CA SER A 136 18.78 9.32 -23.70
C SER A 136 20.22 8.93 -23.33
N GLU A 137 20.41 7.92 -22.48
CA GLU A 137 21.73 7.35 -22.19
C GLU A 137 22.35 6.69 -23.44
N LEU A 138 21.56 5.87 -24.15
CA LEU A 138 22.02 5.21 -25.38
C LEU A 138 22.34 6.20 -26.50
N GLU A 139 21.60 7.30 -26.62
CA GLU A 139 21.88 8.37 -27.59
C GLU A 139 23.22 9.06 -27.28
N LYS A 140 23.46 9.39 -26.01
CA LYS A 140 24.74 9.95 -25.54
C LYS A 140 25.91 9.01 -25.80
N GLU A 141 25.75 7.71 -25.53
CA GLU A 141 26.78 6.69 -25.79
C GLU A 141 27.07 6.53 -27.29
N ARG A 142 26.09 6.81 -28.15
CA ARG A 142 26.23 6.76 -29.61
C ARG A 142 26.81 8.03 -30.23
N GLY A 143 27.10 9.06 -29.43
CA GLY A 143 27.68 10.32 -29.91
C GLY A 143 26.75 11.13 -30.82
N LEU A 144 25.43 10.94 -30.69
CA LEU A 144 24.39 11.80 -31.25
C LEU A 144 23.98 12.85 -30.20
#